data_AF-A0A7C7RKE9-F1
#
_entry.id   AF-A0A7C7RKE9-F1
#
_cell.length_a   1.000
_cell.length_b   1.000
_cell.length_c   1.000
_cell.angle_alpha   90.00
_cell.angle_beta   90.00
_cell.angle_gamma   90.00
#
_symmetry.space_group_name_H-M   'P 1'
#
loop_
_entity.id
_entity.type
_entity.pdbx_description
1 polymer ?
#
loop_
_entity_poly.entity_id
_entity_poly.type
_entity_poly.pdbx_seq_one_letter_code
_entity_poly.pdbx_strand_id
1 'polypeptide(L)'
;MYSYKLLERVLKEQCNLTEDRDKPVELKAPKQIPSDSLQNPSDPDATYSGHKGQGYQVQIQETFSDQDEGDNLRLITDVEVEPAHNSDANALISAVESTAEQGLKPRELTADPLYGSDENHEQAKEHGVELIAPTMGSFDEAGSLPAPAASVRQL
;
A
#
# COMPACT_ATOMS: atom_id res chain seq x y z
N MET A 1 32.90 -1.54 -3.82
CA MET A 1 32.20 -2.49 -2.91
C MET A 1 30.68 -2.43 -3.06
N TYR A 2 30.08 -1.28 -3.39
CA TYR A 2 28.63 -1.14 -3.66
C TYR A 2 28.10 -2.04 -4.80
N SER A 3 28.74 -1.99 -5.97
CA SER A 3 28.36 -2.81 -7.13
C SER A 3 28.44 -4.32 -6.88
N TYR A 4 29.41 -4.77 -6.08
CA TYR A 4 29.51 -6.18 -5.67
C TYR A 4 28.32 -6.61 -4.81
N LYS A 5 27.91 -5.77 -3.84
CA LYS A 5 26.73 -6.05 -3.00
C LYS A 5 25.45 -6.11 -3.82
N LEU A 6 25.29 -5.24 -4.82
CA LEU A 6 24.13 -5.28 -5.71
C LEU A 6 24.13 -6.56 -6.56
N LEU A 7 25.28 -6.98 -7.09
CA LEU A 7 25.39 -8.24 -7.83
C LEU A 7 25.06 -9.45 -6.94
N GLU A 8 25.54 -9.45 -5.69
CA GLU A 8 25.21 -10.48 -4.71
C GLU A 8 23.71 -10.51 -4.40
N ARG A 9 23.08 -9.32 -4.27
CA ARG A 9 21.63 -9.18 -4.08
C ARG A 9 20.86 -9.76 -5.27
N VAL A 10 21.18 -9.35 -6.50
CA VAL A 10 20.56 -9.91 -7.72
C VAL A 10 20.69 -11.44 -7.73
N LEU A 11 21.89 -11.96 -7.47
CA LEU A 11 22.12 -13.42 -7.50
C LEU A 11 21.25 -14.15 -6.48
N LYS A 12 21.13 -13.65 -5.25
CA LYS A 12 20.31 -14.27 -4.19
C LYS A 12 18.82 -14.16 -4.47
N GLU A 13 18.37 -13.02 -4.97
CA GLU A 13 16.96 -12.75 -5.20
C GLU A 13 16.44 -13.47 -6.44
N GLN A 14 17.21 -13.50 -7.53
CA GLN A 14 16.79 -13.98 -8.84
C GLN A 14 17.16 -15.44 -9.13
N CYS A 15 18.11 -16.02 -8.38
CA CYS A 15 18.63 -17.36 -8.66
C CYS A 15 18.58 -18.29 -7.45
N ASN A 16 18.51 -19.59 -7.76
CA ASN A 16 18.81 -20.68 -6.84
C ASN A 16 20.26 -21.12 -7.07
N LEU A 17 21.03 -21.28 -6.00
CA LEU A 17 22.39 -21.82 -6.05
C LEU A 17 22.33 -23.33 -5.90
N THR A 18 23.08 -24.05 -6.73
CA THR A 18 23.15 -25.52 -6.70
C THR A 18 24.56 -25.98 -6.35
N GLU A 19 24.69 -27.25 -5.95
CA GLU A 19 25.99 -27.89 -5.71
C GLU A 19 26.60 -28.49 -6.99
N ASP A 20 25.88 -28.44 -8.12
CA ASP A 20 26.36 -28.92 -9.42
C ASP A 20 27.41 -27.95 -9.96
N ARG A 21 28.65 -28.42 -10.11
CA ARG A 21 29.76 -27.61 -10.63
C ARG A 21 29.57 -27.19 -12.09
N ASP A 22 28.82 -27.96 -12.88
CA ASP A 22 28.56 -27.67 -14.29
C ASP A 22 27.33 -26.76 -14.45
N LYS A 23 26.45 -26.70 -13.44
CA LYS A 23 25.26 -25.83 -13.41
C LYS A 23 25.02 -25.19 -12.03
N PRO A 24 25.93 -24.34 -11.54
CA PRO A 24 25.89 -23.82 -10.17
C PRO A 24 24.76 -22.81 -9.91
N VAL A 25 24.06 -22.36 -10.96
CA VAL A 25 23.05 -21.30 -10.89
C VAL A 25 21.84 -21.66 -11.76
N GLU A 26 20.65 -21.61 -11.16
CA GLU A 26 19.37 -21.74 -11.87
C GLU A 26 18.49 -20.52 -11.61
N LEU A 27 17.78 -20.03 -12.63
CA LEU A 27 16.87 -18.89 -12.47
C LEU A 27 15.60 -19.30 -11.72
N LYS A 28 15.15 -18.45 -10.81
CA LYS A 28 13.83 -18.60 -10.18
C LYS A 28 12.73 -18.32 -11.18
N ALA A 29 11.59 -19.00 -11.01
CA ALA A 29 10.40 -18.64 -11.77
C ALA A 29 9.90 -17.25 -11.34
N PRO A 30 9.22 -16.48 -12.23
CA PRO A 30 8.78 -15.12 -11.90
C PRO A 30 8.00 -14.99 -10.59
N LYS A 31 7.12 -15.96 -10.28
CA LYS A 31 6.30 -15.96 -9.06
C LYS A 31 7.08 -16.22 -7.77
N GLN A 32 8.34 -16.65 -7.86
CA GLN A 32 9.21 -16.93 -6.71
C GLN A 32 10.16 -15.77 -6.40
N ILE A 33 10.20 -14.76 -7.27
CA ILE A 33 10.98 -13.55 -7.05
C ILE A 33 10.17 -12.65 -6.12
N PRO A 34 10.74 -12.19 -5.00
CA PRO A 34 9.99 -11.36 -4.07
C PRO A 34 9.77 -9.95 -4.66
N SER A 35 8.66 -9.33 -4.28
CA SER A 35 8.25 -8.01 -4.77
C SER A 35 9.22 -6.88 -4.38
N ASP A 36 9.95 -7.04 -3.27
CA ASP A 36 11.00 -6.13 -2.82
C ASP A 36 12.38 -6.37 -3.49
N SER A 37 12.43 -7.27 -4.48
CA SER A 37 13.68 -7.56 -5.21
C SER A 37 14.20 -6.34 -5.95
N LEU A 38 15.51 -6.30 -6.15
CA LEU A 38 16.23 -5.25 -6.84
C LEU A 38 15.77 -5.14 -8.30
N GLN A 39 15.10 -4.04 -8.63
CA GLN A 39 14.63 -3.75 -9.99
C GLN A 39 15.67 -2.96 -10.81
N ASN A 40 16.34 -2.00 -10.17
CA ASN A 40 17.29 -1.11 -10.83
C ASN A 40 18.54 -0.91 -9.96
N PRO A 41 19.76 -1.25 -10.42
CA PRO A 41 20.97 -1.06 -9.63
C PRO A 41 21.33 0.42 -9.35
N SER A 42 20.81 1.35 -10.15
CA SER A 42 20.98 2.79 -9.94
C SER A 42 20.07 3.33 -8.83
N ASP A 43 18.99 2.62 -8.52
CA ASP A 43 18.01 2.98 -7.50
C ASP A 43 17.52 1.70 -6.78
N PRO A 44 18.27 1.20 -5.78
CA PRO A 44 17.99 -0.09 -5.15
C PRO A 44 16.72 -0.14 -4.30
N ASP A 45 16.14 1.02 -4.01
CA ASP A 45 14.96 1.18 -3.17
C ASP A 45 13.66 1.17 -4.02
N ALA A 46 13.79 1.30 -5.35
CA ALA A 46 12.71 1.06 -6.30
C ALA A 46 12.40 -0.44 -6.37
N THR A 47 11.19 -0.80 -5.96
CA THR A 47 10.72 -2.20 -5.87
C THR A 47 9.61 -2.47 -6.88
N TYR A 48 8.97 -3.64 -6.80
CA TYR A 48 7.96 -4.08 -7.75
C TYR A 48 6.65 -4.46 -7.05
N SER A 49 5.53 -4.06 -7.64
CA SER A 49 4.21 -4.59 -7.33
C SER A 49 3.53 -5.10 -8.59
N GLY A 50 2.85 -6.24 -8.48
CA GLY A 50 2.06 -6.80 -9.58
C GLY A 50 0.90 -5.91 -10.01
N HIS A 51 0.43 -5.02 -9.13
CA HIS A 51 -0.67 -4.09 -9.41
C HIS A 51 -0.18 -2.70 -9.82
N LYS A 52 0.95 -2.24 -9.25
CA LYS A 52 1.43 -0.85 -9.38
C LYS A 52 2.61 -0.70 -10.34
N GLY A 53 3.29 -1.81 -10.66
CA GLY A 53 4.50 -1.82 -11.48
C GLY A 53 5.77 -1.62 -10.67
N GLN A 54 6.83 -1.18 -11.35
CA GLN A 54 8.14 -0.93 -10.74
C GLN A 54 8.24 0.53 -10.29
N GLY A 55 8.83 0.76 -9.10
CA GLY A 55 9.15 2.08 -8.59
C GLY A 55 8.70 2.28 -7.15
N TYR A 56 8.02 3.40 -6.94
CA TYR A 56 7.51 3.87 -5.66
C TYR A 56 6.01 4.13 -5.77
N GLN A 57 5.37 4.20 -4.62
CA GLN A 57 4.04 4.74 -4.48
C GLN A 57 4.05 5.91 -3.50
N VAL A 58 2.97 6.69 -3.53
CA VAL A 58 2.77 7.80 -2.61
C VAL A 58 1.38 7.69 -2.00
N GLN A 59 1.34 7.81 -0.69
CA GLN A 59 0.12 7.93 0.11
C GLN A 59 -0.09 9.42 0.38
N ILE A 60 -1.30 9.91 0.14
CA ILE A 60 -1.62 11.33 0.28
C ILE A 60 -2.91 11.44 1.09
N GLN A 61 -2.87 12.23 2.16
CA GLN A 61 -4.04 12.60 2.93
C GLN A 61 -4.36 14.07 2.69
N GLU A 62 -5.58 14.36 2.22
CA GLU A 62 -6.06 15.72 2.02
C GLU A 62 -7.35 16.02 2.78
N THR A 63 -7.59 17.29 3.07
CA THR A 63 -8.88 17.76 3.60
C THR A 63 -9.85 18.07 2.46
N PHE A 64 -11.10 17.66 2.59
CA PHE A 64 -12.18 18.05 1.68
C PHE A 64 -13.34 18.73 2.44
N SER A 65 -14.24 19.40 1.71
CA SER A 65 -15.43 20.05 2.26
C SER A 65 -16.62 19.93 1.32
N ASP A 66 -17.79 19.59 1.84
CA ASP A 66 -19.04 19.46 1.05
C ASP A 66 -19.69 20.81 0.69
N GLN A 67 -19.19 21.92 1.23
CA GLN A 67 -19.72 23.25 0.94
C GLN A 67 -19.01 23.85 -0.28
N ASP A 68 -19.82 24.20 -1.29
CA ASP A 68 -19.37 24.81 -2.55
C ASP A 68 -18.95 26.29 -2.42
N GLU A 69 -19.16 26.93 -1.26
CA GLU A 69 -18.99 28.39 -1.13
C GLU A 69 -18.00 28.79 -0.02
N GLY A 70 -16.92 29.47 -0.45
CA GLY A 70 -16.19 30.49 0.32
C GLY A 70 -15.31 30.01 1.48
N ASP A 71 -13.98 30.04 1.27
CA ASP A 71 -12.92 29.94 2.30
C ASP A 71 -12.66 28.58 2.98
N ASN A 72 -13.08 27.45 2.40
CA ASN A 72 -12.60 26.15 2.85
C ASN A 72 -11.22 25.83 2.23
N LEU A 73 -10.17 26.10 2.99
CA LEU A 73 -8.79 25.76 2.63
C LEU A 73 -8.64 24.23 2.52
N ARG A 74 -8.31 23.73 1.33
CA ARG A 74 -8.04 22.31 1.07
C ARG A 74 -6.54 22.07 1.11
N LEU A 75 -6.09 21.35 2.12
CA LEU A 75 -4.67 21.09 2.36
C LEU A 75 -4.37 19.62 2.18
N ILE A 76 -3.21 19.35 1.59
CA ILE A 76 -2.52 18.09 1.80
C ILE A 76 -1.93 18.16 3.21
N THR A 77 -2.33 17.22 4.05
CA THR A 77 -1.96 17.15 5.47
C THR A 77 -0.90 16.09 5.74
N ASP A 78 -0.79 15.10 4.86
CA ASP A 78 0.23 14.05 4.94
C ASP A 78 0.63 13.57 3.54
N VAL A 79 1.93 13.28 3.38
CA VAL A 79 2.50 12.68 2.17
C VAL A 79 3.57 11.69 2.60
N GLU A 80 3.35 10.41 2.29
CA GLU A 80 4.31 9.35 2.55
C GLU A 80 4.71 8.69 1.22
N VAL A 81 6.01 8.68 0.92
CA VAL A 81 6.56 8.00 -0.26
C VAL A 81 7.17 6.70 0.19
N GLU A 82 6.76 5.60 -0.44
CA GLU A 82 7.19 4.27 -0.05
C GLU A 82 7.45 3.38 -1.28
N PRO A 83 8.24 2.30 -1.12
CA PRO A 83 8.51 1.38 -2.22
C PRO A 83 7.20 0.74 -2.75
N ALA A 84 7.10 0.52 -4.07
CA ALA A 84 5.87 0.04 -4.71
C ALA A 84 5.32 -1.29 -4.18
N HIS A 85 6.15 -2.15 -3.57
CA HIS A 85 5.69 -3.43 -3.01
C HIS A 85 4.83 -3.30 -1.75
N ASN A 86 4.79 -2.12 -1.12
CA ASN A 86 4.01 -1.92 0.09
C ASN A 86 2.50 -1.98 -0.18
N SER A 87 1.78 -2.50 0.82
CA SER A 87 0.33 -2.60 0.78
C SER A 87 -0.30 -1.31 1.29
N ASP A 88 -1.28 -0.79 0.55
CA ASP A 88 -2.01 0.44 0.93
C ASP A 88 -2.75 0.27 2.26
N ALA A 89 -3.15 -0.96 2.58
CA ALA A 89 -3.80 -1.29 3.85
C ALA A 89 -2.99 -0.87 5.08
N ASN A 90 -1.66 -0.78 4.98
CA ASN A 90 -0.80 -0.42 6.12
C ASN A 90 -0.58 1.09 6.27
N ALA A 91 -0.96 1.90 5.28
CA ALA A 91 -0.64 3.33 5.25
C ALA A 91 -1.55 4.18 6.15
N LEU A 92 -2.77 3.71 6.43
CA LEU A 92 -3.80 4.52 7.08
C LEU A 92 -3.38 4.99 8.48
N ILE A 93 -2.87 4.07 9.30
CA ILE A 93 -2.51 4.38 10.69
C ILE A 93 -1.26 5.25 10.74
N SER A 94 -0.30 5.03 9.85
CA SER A 94 0.87 5.90 9.67
C SER A 94 0.45 7.37 9.41
N ALA A 95 -0.48 7.60 8.50
CA ALA A 95 -1.00 8.94 8.20
C ALA A 95 -1.75 9.57 9.40
N VAL A 96 -2.52 8.77 10.15
CA VAL A 96 -3.20 9.23 11.37
C VAL A 96 -2.20 9.64 12.45
N GLU A 97 -1.13 8.87 12.66
CA GLU A 97 -0.09 9.18 13.63
C GLU A 97 0.71 10.42 13.21
N SER A 98 1.15 10.48 11.95
CA SER A 98 1.87 11.64 11.38
C SER A 98 1.07 12.93 11.54
N THR A 99 -0.22 12.92 11.18
CA THR A 99 -1.07 14.10 11.33
C THR A 99 -1.38 14.43 12.79
N ALA A 100 -1.39 13.45 13.69
CA ALA A 100 -1.52 13.69 15.12
C ALA A 100 -0.31 14.42 15.71
N GLU A 101 0.91 14.04 15.33
CA GLU A 101 2.13 14.73 15.74
C GLU A 101 2.16 16.19 15.29
N GLN A 102 1.57 16.47 14.13
CA GLN A 102 1.46 17.81 13.54
C GLN A 102 0.30 18.64 14.11
N GLY A 103 -0.54 18.06 14.98
CA GLY A 103 -1.74 18.72 15.50
C GLY A 103 -2.86 18.86 14.46
N LEU A 104 -2.82 18.07 13.39
CA LEU A 104 -3.74 18.04 12.26
C LEU A 104 -4.60 16.76 12.22
N LYS A 105 -4.65 16.01 13.33
CA LYS A 105 -5.38 14.73 13.39
C LYS A 105 -6.83 14.89 12.92
N PRO A 106 -7.30 14.10 11.95
CA PRO A 106 -8.69 14.16 11.50
C PRO A 106 -9.64 13.64 12.57
N ARG A 107 -10.88 14.16 12.57
CA ARG A 107 -11.99 13.55 13.34
C ARG A 107 -12.58 12.36 12.58
N GLU A 108 -12.67 12.51 11.27
CA GLU A 108 -13.25 11.56 10.33
C GLU A 108 -12.29 11.44 9.14
N LEU A 109 -12.03 10.22 8.71
CA LEU A 109 -11.14 9.92 7.59
C LEU A 109 -11.90 9.05 6.59
N THR A 110 -12.11 9.58 5.39
CA THR A 110 -12.70 8.85 4.28
C THR A 110 -11.59 8.22 3.45
N ALA A 111 -11.70 6.93 3.16
CA ALA A 111 -10.68 6.20 2.41
C ALA A 111 -11.28 5.18 1.44
N ASP A 112 -10.46 4.75 0.47
CA ASP A 112 -10.83 3.69 -0.46
C ASP A 112 -11.02 2.33 0.25
N PRO A 113 -11.70 1.37 -0.40
CA PRO A 113 -12.00 0.07 0.20
C PRO A 113 -10.77 -0.71 0.71
N LEU A 114 -9.60 -0.53 0.09
CA LEU A 114 -8.36 -1.21 0.49
C LEU A 114 -7.82 -0.76 1.86
N TYR A 115 -8.23 0.43 2.32
CA TYR A 115 -7.87 0.94 3.64
C TYR A 115 -8.89 0.56 4.72
N GLY A 116 -10.06 0.04 4.35
CA GLY A 116 -11.18 -0.27 5.24
C GLY A 116 -11.12 -1.67 5.88
N SER A 117 -9.94 -2.15 6.26
CA SER A 117 -9.82 -3.43 6.98
C SER A 117 -10.39 -3.32 8.40
N ASP A 118 -10.86 -4.44 8.96
CA ASP A 118 -11.33 -4.47 10.36
C ASP A 118 -10.26 -3.96 11.33
N GLU A 119 -8.99 -4.35 11.10
CA GLU A 119 -7.84 -3.89 11.88
C GLU A 119 -7.65 -2.37 11.81
N ASN A 120 -7.78 -1.77 10.61
CA ASN A 120 -7.68 -0.33 10.47
C ASN A 120 -8.85 0.40 11.16
N HIS A 121 -10.05 -0.16 11.13
CA HIS A 121 -11.19 0.39 11.87
C HIS A 121 -10.96 0.36 13.38
N GLU A 122 -10.44 -0.74 13.92
CA GLU A 122 -10.13 -0.87 15.34
C GLU A 122 -9.04 0.11 15.76
N GLN A 123 -7.92 0.15 15.04
CA GLN A 123 -6.81 1.05 15.35
C GLN A 123 -7.20 2.53 15.18
N ALA A 124 -7.86 2.92 14.09
CA ALA A 124 -8.31 4.31 13.90
C ALA A 124 -9.20 4.79 15.07
N LYS A 125 -10.08 3.91 15.56
CA LYS A 125 -10.93 4.18 16.71
C LYS A 125 -10.14 4.38 18.00
N GLU A 126 -9.06 3.61 18.23
CA GLU A 126 -8.14 3.83 19.36
C GLU A 126 -7.47 5.20 19.30
N HIS A 127 -7.17 5.69 18.09
CA HIS A 127 -6.68 7.05 17.86
C HIS A 127 -7.78 8.13 17.91
N GLY A 128 -9.05 7.74 18.12
CA GLY A 128 -10.20 8.66 18.16
C GLY A 128 -10.59 9.22 16.79
N VAL A 129 -10.29 8.48 15.71
CA VAL A 129 -10.63 8.80 14.33
C VAL A 129 -11.77 7.88 13.86
N GLU A 130 -12.80 8.46 13.25
CA GLU A 130 -13.86 7.71 12.57
C GLU A 130 -13.42 7.38 11.14
N LEU A 131 -13.09 6.12 10.87
CA LEU A 131 -12.79 5.66 9.51
C LEU A 131 -14.07 5.33 8.75
N ILE A 132 -14.24 5.93 7.57
CA ILE A 132 -15.31 5.67 6.62
C ILE A 132 -14.70 5.12 5.34
N ALA A 133 -14.87 3.82 5.09
CA ALA A 133 -14.41 3.16 3.87
C ALA A 133 -15.52 2.26 3.31
N PRO A 134 -15.73 2.20 1.98
CA PRO A 134 -16.67 1.26 1.41
C PRO A 134 -16.19 -0.19 1.60
N THR A 135 -17.12 -1.12 1.77
CA THR A 135 -16.78 -2.55 1.83
C THR A 135 -16.24 -3.03 0.50
N MET A 136 -15.17 -3.83 0.52
CA MET A 136 -14.67 -4.53 -0.66
C MET A 136 -15.80 -5.36 -1.30
N GLY A 137 -16.02 -5.18 -2.60
CA GLY A 137 -16.94 -6.03 -3.35
C GLY A 137 -16.42 -7.46 -3.38
N SER A 138 -17.30 -8.45 -3.21
CA SER A 138 -17.02 -9.79 -3.75
C SER A 138 -17.05 -9.66 -5.28
N PHE A 139 -16.27 -10.46 -6.01
CA PHE A 139 -16.48 -10.60 -7.45
C PHE A 139 -16.93 -12.04 -7.67
N ASP A 140 -18.05 -12.26 -8.36
CA ASP A 140 -18.38 -13.61 -8.82
C ASP A 140 -17.36 -14.04 -9.88
N GLU A 141 -17.19 -15.35 -10.10
CA GLU A 141 -16.21 -15.91 -11.08
C GLU A 141 -16.37 -15.36 -12.52
N ALA A 142 -17.45 -14.64 -12.82
CA ALA A 142 -17.73 -13.97 -14.08
C ALA A 142 -17.36 -12.47 -14.13
N GLY A 143 -16.77 -11.90 -13.06
CA GLY A 143 -16.33 -10.49 -13.03
C GLY A 143 -17.45 -9.46 -12.90
N SER A 144 -18.69 -9.87 -12.58
CA SER A 144 -19.76 -8.95 -12.21
C SER A 144 -19.75 -8.66 -10.71
N LEU A 145 -20.03 -7.41 -10.36
CA LEU A 145 -20.31 -7.03 -8.97
C LEU A 145 -21.57 -7.80 -8.50
N PRO A 146 -21.47 -8.63 -7.44
CA PRO A 146 -22.64 -9.19 -6.79
C PRO A 146 -23.45 -8.05 -6.18
N ALA A 147 -24.77 -8.25 -6.15
CA ALA A 147 -25.69 -7.31 -5.53
C ALA A 147 -25.24 -7.01 -4.08
N PRO A 148 -25.38 -5.76 -3.60
CA PRO A 148 -24.89 -5.36 -2.29
C PRO A 148 -25.41 -6.30 -1.20
N ALA A 149 -24.48 -6.96 -0.51
CA ALA A 149 -24.80 -7.81 0.62
C ALA A 149 -25.33 -6.93 1.76
N ALA A 150 -26.61 -7.08 2.04
CA ALA A 150 -27.31 -6.63 3.24
C ALA A 150 -27.44 -5.10 3.47
N SER A 151 -28.47 -4.50 2.87
CA SER A 151 -29.21 -3.43 3.55
C SER A 151 -29.87 -4.02 4.80
N VAL A 152 -29.30 -3.77 5.99
CA VAL A 152 -30.03 -3.88 7.25
C VAL A 152 -30.45 -2.47 7.66
N ARG A 153 -31.64 -2.07 7.21
CA ARG A 153 -32.43 -1.05 7.93
C ARG A 153 -32.89 -1.70 9.22
N GLN A 154 -32.29 -1.35 10.35
CA GLN A 154 -33.00 -1.46 11.62
C GLN A 154 -33.72 -0.14 11.89
N LEU A 155 -35.00 -0.27 12.22
CA LEU A 155 -35.95 0.79 12.58
C LEU A 155 -35.57 1.44 13.91
#